data_AF-A0A931AB65-F1
#
_entry.id   AF-A0A931AB65-F1
#
_cell.length_a   1.000
_cell.length_b   1.000
_cell.length_c   1.000
_cell.angle_alpha   90.00
_cell.angle_beta   90.00
_cell.angle_gamma   90.00
#
_symmetry.space_group_name_H-M   'P 1'
#
loop_
_entity.id
_entity.type
_entity.pdbx_description
1 polymer ?
#
loop_
_entity_poly.entity_id
_entity_poly.type
_entity_poly.pdbx_seq_one_letter_code
_entity_poly.pdbx_strand_id
1 'polypeptide(L)' 'MSCEHLVCAQCAHPVVEGRCPLCRANRERMHSHGFAGLPPALIALLLIVLLFATLALKHLSGL' A
#
# COMPACT_ATOMS: atom_id res chain seq x y z
N MET A 1 8.79 7.44 -1.36
CA MET A 1 10.23 7.35 -1.06
C MET A 1 10.52 5.91 -0.66
N SER A 2 11.28 5.18 -1.49
CA SER A 2 11.56 3.76 -1.27
C SER A 2 12.64 3.54 -0.22
N CYS A 3 12.51 2.48 0.58
CA CYS A 3 13.49 2.08 1.59
C CYS A 3 14.81 1.54 1.00
N GLU A 4 14.90 1.38 -0.32
CA GLU A 4 15.95 0.63 -1.02
C GLU A 4 17.35 1.28 -0.95
N HIS A 5 17.42 2.59 -0.69
CA HIS A 5 18.69 3.32 -0.56
C HIS A 5 19.00 3.81 0.86
N LEU A 6 18.12 3.56 1.84
CA LEU A 6 18.35 4.02 3.21
C LEU A 6 19.20 3.00 3.97
N VAL A 7 20.37 3.44 4.42
CA VAL A 7 21.26 2.68 5.31
C VAL A 7 21.10 3.19 6.74
N CYS A 8 20.97 2.28 7.69
CA CYS A 8 20.84 2.63 9.10
C CYS A 8 22.21 3.00 9.70
N ALA A 9 22.31 4.17 10.34
CA ALA A 9 23.54 4.62 11.01
C ALA A 9 23.96 3.73 12.21
N GLN A 10 23.03 2.99 12.81
CA GLN A 10 23.30 2.13 13.98
C GLN A 10 23.93 0.78 13.59
N CYS A 11 23.45 0.16 12.51
CA CYS A 11 23.84 -1.21 12.12
C CYS A 11 24.50 -1.30 10.74
N ALA A 12 24.71 -0.15 10.09
CA ALA A 12 25.31 0.00 8.75
C ALA A 12 24.69 -0.90 7.67
N HIS A 13 23.42 -1.29 7.85
CA HIS A 13 22.70 -2.15 6.92
C HIS A 13 21.50 -1.42 6.32
N PRO A 14 21.04 -1.85 5.12
CA PRO A 14 19.80 -1.36 4.55
C PRO A 14 18.61 -1.51 5.52
N VAL A 15 17.80 -0.47 5.60
CA VAL A 15 16.62 -0.41 6.47
C VAL A 15 15.57 -1.44 6.05
N VAL A 16 15.57 -1.83 4.76
CA VAL A 16 14.64 -2.83 4.21
C VAL A 16 14.79 -4.23 4.83
N GLU A 17 15.98 -4.63 5.31
CA GLU A 17 16.17 -5.93 5.97
C GLU A 17 15.70 -5.97 7.43
N GLY A 18 15.53 -4.84 8.11
CA GLY A 18 14.99 -4.82 9.48
C GLY A 18 15.84 -5.54 10.55
N ARG A 19 17.17 -5.61 10.39
CA ARG A 19 18.09 -6.32 11.31
C ARG A 19 18.14 -5.74 12.74
N CYS A 20 17.83 -4.45 12.89
CA CYS A 20 17.90 -3.74 14.16
C CYS A 20 16.52 -3.17 14.58
N PRO A 21 16.27 -2.91 15.88
CA PRO A 21 14.99 -2.35 16.32
C PRO A 21 14.70 -0.98 15.70
N LEU A 22 15.73 -0.14 15.54
CA LEU A 22 15.62 1.15 14.86
C LEU A 22 15.24 1.00 13.38
N CYS A 23 15.82 -0.01 12.71
CA CYS A 23 15.56 -0.34 11.32
C CYS A 23 14.09 -0.74 11.13
N ARG A 24 13.57 -1.61 12.03
CA ARG A 24 12.16 -2.03 12.01
C ARG A 24 11.21 -0.85 12.24
N ALA A 25 11.48 -0.01 13.23
CA ALA A 25 10.66 1.17 13.50
C ALA A 25 10.64 2.16 12.32
N ASN A 26 11.77 2.37 11.63
CA ASN A 26 11.82 3.22 10.43
C ASN A 26 11.10 2.57 9.24
N ARG A 27 11.26 1.26 9.05
CA ARG A 27 10.55 0.50 8.02
C ARG A 27 9.04 0.57 8.24
N GLU A 28 8.56 0.37 9.45
CA GLU A 28 7.14 0.50 9.81
C GLU A 28 6.62 1.91 9.54
N ARG A 29 7.36 2.97 9.92
CA ARG A 29 6.99 4.35 9.56
C ARG A 29 6.87 4.51 8.05
N MET A 30 7.86 4.07 7.28
CA MET A 30 7.84 4.22 5.81
C MET A 30 6.69 3.42 5.16
N HIS A 31 6.44 2.19 5.59
CA HIS A 31 5.34 1.35 5.10
C HIS A 31 3.96 1.76 5.62
N SER A 32 3.89 2.48 6.75
CA SER A 32 2.63 3.03 7.28
C SER A 32 2.03 4.13 6.40
N HIS A 33 2.79 4.68 5.44
CA HIS A 33 2.28 5.67 4.48
C HIS A 33 1.47 5.07 3.32
N GLY A 34 1.10 3.79 3.36
CA GLY A 34 0.04 3.26 2.51
C GLY A 34 -1.27 3.96 2.87
N PHE A 35 -1.68 4.94 2.05
CA PHE A 35 -2.94 5.71 2.09
C PHE A 35 -3.83 5.41 3.32
N ALA A 36 -3.56 6.03 4.47
CA ALA A 36 -4.41 5.94 5.67
C ALA A 36 -4.76 4.52 6.14
N GLY A 37 -3.90 3.51 5.90
CA GLY A 37 -4.19 2.13 6.24
C GLY A 37 -5.26 1.47 5.36
N LEU A 38 -5.68 2.10 4.26
CA LEU A 38 -6.51 1.45 3.25
C LEU A 38 -5.62 0.45 2.50
N PRO A 39 -5.89 -0.87 2.63
CA PRO A 39 -5.19 -1.85 1.84
C PRO A 39 -5.51 -1.60 0.37
N PRO A 40 -4.53 -1.70 -0.54
CA PRO A 40 -4.76 -1.55 -1.98
C PRO A 40 -5.85 -2.51 -2.50
N ALA A 41 -6.06 -3.63 -1.82
CA ALA A 41 -7.16 -4.56 -2.07
C ALA A 41 -8.56 -3.93 -1.90
N LEU A 42 -8.76 -3.03 -0.92
CA LEU A 42 -10.03 -2.33 -0.72
C LEU A 42 -10.34 -1.37 -1.88
N ILE A 43 -9.31 -0.67 -2.38
CA ILE A 43 -9.44 0.21 -3.54
C ILE A 43 -9.83 -0.62 -4.78
N ALA A 44 -9.14 -1.74 -5.00
CA ALA A 44 -9.45 -2.64 -6.11
C ALA A 44 -10.88 -3.18 -6.02
N LEU A 45 -11.33 -3.60 -4.83
CA LEU A 45 -12.68 -4.10 -4.61
C LEU A 45 -13.74 -3.03 -4.89
N LEU A 46 -13.54 -1.78 -4.44
CA LEU A 46 -14.44 -0.67 -4.72
C LEU A 46 -14.58 -0.42 -6.23
N LEU A 47 -13.46 -0.43 -6.96
CA LEU A 47 -13.46 -0.25 -8.42
C LEU A 47 -14.22 -1.38 -9.14
N ILE A 48 -14.04 -2.62 -8.70
CA ILE A 48 -14.77 -3.77 -9.25
C ILE A 48 -16.28 -3.61 -9.02
N VAL A 49 -16.69 -3.25 -7.81
CA VAL A 49 -18.11 -3.03 -7.48
C VAL A 49 -18.72 -1.93 -8.36
N LEU A 50 -18.01 -0.80 -8.54
CA LEU A 50 -18.45 0.28 -9.41
C LEU A 50 -18.56 -0.15 -10.88
N LEU A 51 -17.60 -0.94 -11.37
CA LEU A 51 -17.63 -1.49 -12.71
C LEU A 51 -18.88 -2.36 -12.91
N PHE A 52 -19.14 -3.30 -12.00
CA PHE A 52 -20.35 -4.14 -12.08
C PHE A 52 -21.64 -3.33 -11.95
N ALA A 53 -21.67 -2.32 -11.08
CA ALA A 53 -22.84 -1.44 -10.96
C ALA A 53 -23.13 -0.68 -12.26
N THR A 54 -22.10 -0.12 -12.91
CA THR A 54 -22.29 0.58 -14.19
C THR A 54 -22.67 -0.37 -15.33
N LEU A 55 -22.11 -1.58 -15.38
CA LEU A 55 -22.49 -2.61 -16.35
C LEU A 55 -23.93 -3.08 -16.14
N ALA A 56 -24.33 -3.33 -14.89
CA ALA A 56 -25.69 -3.71 -14.54
C ALA A 56 -26.69 -2.60 -14.88
N LEU A 57 -26.35 -1.35 -14.56
CA LEU A 57 -27.16 -0.19 -14.93
C LEU A 57 -27.33 -0.11 -16.44
N LYS A 58 -26.26 -0.23 -17.23
CA LYS A 58 -26.33 -0.23 -18.70
C LYS A 58 -27.21 -1.36 -19.24
N HIS A 59 -27.05 -2.57 -18.70
CA HIS A 59 -27.84 -3.73 -19.10
C HIS A 59 -29.32 -3.57 -18.74
N LEU A 60 -29.63 -2.99 -17.59
CA LEU A 60 -31.00 -2.72 -17.13
C LEU A 60 -31.64 -1.54 -17.86
N SER A 61 -30.85 -0.53 -18.23
CA SER A 61 -31.31 0.64 -18.97
C SER A 61 -31.45 0.41 -20.48
N GLY A 62 -31.10 -0.78 -20.99
CA GLY A 62 -31.32 -1.19 -22.38
C GLY A 62 -30.60 -0.34 -23.43
N LEU A 63 -29.46 0.28 -23.09
CA LEU A 63 -28.65 1.12 -23.99
C LEU A 63 -27.56 0.33 -24.70
#